data_AF-A0A059KJG4-F1
#
_entry.id   AF-A0A059KJG4-F1
#
_cell.length_a   1.000
_cell.length_b   1.000
_cell.length_c   1.000
_cell.angle_alpha   90.00
_cell.angle_beta   90.00
_cell.angle_gamma   90.00
#
_symmetry.space_group_name_H-M   'P 1'
#
loop_
_entity.id
_entity.type
_entity.pdbx_description
1 polymer ?
#
loop_
_entity_poly.entity_id
_entity_poly.type
_entity_poly.pdbx_seq_one_letter_code
_entity_poly.pdbx_strand_id
1 'polypeptide(L)'
;MDNRIEVLILQHPLEAHEAKNSVALLALGLTRVRLEIGERFDAQALSDGLGPGARLLYPQTPMPSTSPQAVENTKFRLPAEAGAVSRLVVLDATWRKSLKMLHLNPALMALPRLALQDLPPPRYRAMRRARRADQLSTLEAVCTALAQLEQDETRYQPMLDGFERFIARWQARAAR
;
A
#
# COMPACT_ATOMS: atom_id res chain seq x y z
N MET A 1 -1.49 -16.50 3.28
CA MET A 1 -2.49 -16.24 2.23
C MET A 1 -1.76 -16.27 0.91
N ASP A 2 -2.19 -17.15 0.01
CA ASP A 2 -1.59 -17.25 -1.32
C ASP A 2 -2.11 -16.12 -2.21
N ASN A 3 -1.48 -14.95 -2.18
CA ASN A 3 -1.80 -13.85 -3.09
C ASN A 3 -1.21 -14.12 -4.48
N ARG A 4 -1.98 -13.83 -5.53
CA ARG A 4 -1.56 -13.99 -6.93
C ARG A 4 -0.65 -12.84 -7.36
N ILE A 5 -0.97 -11.63 -6.90
CA ILE A 5 -0.24 -10.41 -7.23
C ILE A 5 0.87 -10.20 -6.22
N GLU A 6 2.10 -10.01 -6.69
CA GLU A 6 3.23 -9.75 -5.81
C GLU A 6 3.10 -8.38 -5.14
N VAL A 7 3.37 -8.30 -3.84
CA VAL A 7 3.36 -7.03 -3.10
C VAL A 7 4.80 -6.60 -2.83
N LEU A 8 5.20 -5.44 -3.35
CA LEU A 8 6.46 -4.79 -3.01
C LEU A 8 6.19 -3.62 -2.06
N ILE A 9 6.65 -3.77 -0.82
CA ILE A 9 6.54 -2.74 0.21
C ILE A 9 7.87 -1.98 0.27
N LEU A 10 7.84 -0.70 -0.05
CA LEU A 10 8.96 0.22 0.12
C LEU A 10 8.76 1.00 1.41
N GLN A 11 9.48 0.63 2.45
CA GLN A 11 9.33 1.20 3.77
C GLN A 11 10.38 2.27 4.04
N HIS A 12 9.93 3.41 4.55
CA HIS A 12 10.85 4.48 4.93
C HIS A 12 11.67 4.07 6.17
N PRO A 13 12.99 4.33 6.26
CA PRO A 13 13.84 3.87 7.37
C PRO A 13 13.38 4.32 8.77
N LEU A 14 12.86 5.56 8.87
CA LEU A 14 12.27 6.08 10.10
C LEU A 14 10.93 5.43 10.50
N GLU A 15 10.22 4.77 9.59
CA GLU A 15 9.04 3.97 9.95
C GLU A 15 9.40 2.51 10.22
N ALA A 16 10.55 2.01 9.73
CA ALA A 16 11.00 0.65 10.00
C ALA A 16 11.20 0.37 11.51
N HIS A 17 11.45 1.41 12.29
CA HIS A 17 11.61 1.35 13.75
C HIS A 17 10.29 1.60 14.50
N GLU A 18 9.26 2.07 13.79
CA GLU A 18 7.92 2.18 14.33
C GLU A 18 7.30 0.78 14.30
N ALA A 19 7.24 0.11 15.44
CA ALA A 19 6.67 -1.23 15.63
C ALA A 19 5.14 -1.29 15.41
N LYS A 20 4.62 -0.58 14.40
CA LYS A 20 3.24 -0.72 13.93
C LYS A 20 3.22 -1.95 13.04
N ASN A 21 2.83 -3.08 13.65
CA ASN A 21 2.82 -4.44 13.12
C ASN A 21 2.07 -4.67 11.78
N SER A 22 1.60 -3.63 11.08
CA SER A 22 0.90 -3.75 9.80
C SER A 22 1.80 -4.34 8.69
N VAL A 23 3.02 -3.84 8.51
CA VAL A 23 3.96 -4.39 7.51
C VAL A 23 4.45 -5.78 7.91
N ALA A 24 4.74 -5.99 9.19
CA ALA A 24 5.14 -7.31 9.70
C ALA A 24 4.05 -8.37 9.50
N LEU A 25 2.79 -8.03 9.73
CA LEU A 25 1.65 -8.93 9.50
C LEU A 25 1.43 -9.21 8.00
N LEU A 26 1.64 -8.22 7.13
CA LEU A 26 1.64 -8.46 5.68
C LEU A 26 2.76 -9.42 5.27
N ALA A 27 3.98 -9.20 5.77
CA ALA A 27 5.14 -10.04 5.46
C ALA A 27 4.97 -11.50 5.91
N LEU A 28 4.34 -11.71 7.08
CA LEU A 28 4.05 -13.06 7.60
C LEU A 28 2.82 -13.70 6.95
N GLY A 29 1.88 -12.88 6.49
CA GLY A 29 0.56 -13.34 6.09
C GLY A 29 0.36 -13.50 4.58
N LEU A 30 1.20 -12.88 3.75
CA LEU A 30 1.17 -13.02 2.28
C LEU A 30 2.28 -13.96 1.81
N THR A 31 2.01 -14.77 0.79
CA THR A 31 3.00 -15.68 0.19
C THR A 31 3.95 -14.94 -0.76
N ARG A 32 3.44 -13.94 -1.50
CA ARG A 32 4.21 -13.15 -2.48
C ARG A 32 4.37 -11.71 -2.01
N VAL A 33 5.29 -11.49 -1.08
CA VAL A 33 5.56 -10.18 -0.51
C VAL A 33 7.06 -9.95 -0.37
N ARG A 34 7.50 -8.75 -0.75
CA ARG A 34 8.87 -8.26 -0.58
C ARG A 34 8.85 -6.95 0.19
N LEU A 35 9.80 -6.80 1.09
CA LEU A 35 10.01 -5.58 1.85
C LEU A 35 11.40 -5.04 1.54
N GLU A 36 11.46 -3.77 1.14
CA GLU A 36 12.71 -3.04 0.97
C GLU A 36 12.66 -1.76 1.79
N ILE A 37 13.71 -1.52 2.57
CA ILE A 37 13.80 -0.35 3.45
C ILE A 37 14.72 0.68 2.80
N GLY A 38 14.20 1.88 2.56
CA GLY A 38 14.95 2.93 1.91
C GLY A 38 14.13 4.19 1.67
N GLU A 39 14.83 5.31 1.51
CA GLU A 39 14.23 6.56 1.04
C GLU A 39 14.56 6.82 -0.44
N ARG A 40 15.79 6.46 -0.85
CA ARG A 40 16.29 6.47 -2.22
C ARG A 40 16.81 5.07 -2.54
N PHE A 41 16.38 4.53 -3.67
CA PHE A 41 16.79 3.23 -4.16
C PHE A 41 17.74 3.39 -5.35
N ASP A 42 18.53 2.36 -5.62
CA ASP A 42 19.29 2.31 -6.86
C ASP A 42 18.33 2.28 -8.05
N ALA A 43 18.62 3.09 -9.08
CA ALA A 43 17.69 3.30 -10.18
C ALA A 43 17.49 2.06 -11.05
N GLN A 44 18.57 1.30 -11.27
CA GLN A 44 18.54 0.09 -12.09
C GLN A 44 17.86 -1.03 -11.32
N ALA A 45 18.30 -1.29 -10.09
CA ALA A 45 17.72 -2.32 -9.23
C ALA A 45 16.23 -2.08 -8.97
N LEU A 46 15.81 -0.82 -8.77
CA LEU A 46 14.41 -0.48 -8.61
C LEU A 46 13.63 -0.74 -9.90
N SER A 47 14.14 -0.33 -11.06
CA SER A 47 13.45 -0.53 -12.34
C SER A 47 13.28 -2.01 -12.68
N ASP A 48 14.33 -2.80 -12.49
CA ASP A 48 14.31 -4.26 -12.67
C ASP A 48 13.40 -4.93 -11.64
N GLY A 49 13.41 -4.40 -10.42
CA GLY A 49 12.49 -4.77 -9.36
C GLY A 49 11.06 -4.59 -9.81
N LEU A 50 10.64 -3.41 -10.25
CA LEU A 50 9.25 -3.11 -10.59
C LEU A 50 8.68 -4.06 -11.65
N GLY A 51 9.39 -4.26 -12.76
CA GLY A 51 8.98 -5.15 -13.84
C GLY A 51 7.70 -4.72 -14.59
N PRO A 52 7.31 -5.47 -15.63
CA PRO A 52 6.09 -5.17 -16.39
C PRO A 52 4.85 -5.45 -15.56
N GLY A 53 3.88 -4.53 -15.58
CA GLY A 53 2.61 -4.67 -14.86
C GLY A 53 2.62 -4.15 -13.40
N ALA A 54 3.71 -3.50 -12.97
CA ALA A 54 3.72 -2.81 -11.69
C ALA A 54 2.69 -1.68 -11.62
N ARG A 55 2.01 -1.59 -10.49
CA ARG A 55 1.07 -0.52 -10.15
C ARG A 55 1.36 0.00 -8.76
N LEU A 56 1.35 1.31 -8.62
CA LEU A 56 1.61 1.96 -7.34
C LEU A 56 0.30 2.27 -6.63
N LEU A 57 0.11 1.65 -5.46
CA LEU A 57 -0.99 1.94 -4.55
C LEU A 57 -0.80 3.34 -3.96
N TYR A 58 -1.55 4.31 -4.48
CA TYR A 58 -1.46 5.70 -4.05
C TYR A 58 -2.79 6.41 -4.35
N PRO A 59 -3.25 7.30 -3.46
CA PRO A 59 -4.46 8.06 -3.71
C PRO A 59 -4.33 8.91 -4.98
N GLN A 60 -5.47 9.19 -5.61
CA GLN A 60 -5.54 10.24 -6.63
C GLN A 60 -5.31 11.59 -5.94
N THR A 61 -4.07 12.07 -5.98
CA THR A 61 -3.76 13.46 -5.63
C THR A 61 -3.25 14.17 -6.87
N PRO A 62 -3.69 15.41 -7.13
CA PRO A 62 -3.07 16.24 -8.15
C PRO A 62 -1.61 16.47 -7.74
N MET A 63 -0.71 15.72 -8.38
CA MET A 63 0.72 15.97 -8.27
C MET A 63 1.04 17.28 -8.98
N PRO A 64 1.95 18.12 -8.48
CA PRO A 64 2.42 19.26 -9.25
C PRO A 64 3.01 18.77 -10.57
N SER A 65 2.42 19.21 -11.68
CA SER A 65 2.78 18.80 -13.04
C SER A 65 4.17 19.30 -13.43
N THR A 66 5.21 18.53 -13.14
CA THR A 66 6.56 18.79 -13.67
C THR A 66 6.90 17.89 -14.86
N SER A 67 5.96 17.05 -15.33
CA SER A 67 6.16 16.21 -16.51
C SER A 67 4.84 15.89 -17.23
N PRO A 68 4.80 15.79 -18.57
CA PRO A 68 3.60 15.47 -19.34
C PRO A 68 2.91 14.16 -18.93
N GLN A 69 3.67 13.20 -18.40
CA GLN A 69 3.17 11.92 -17.87
C GLN A 69 2.39 12.05 -16.53
N ALA A 70 2.49 13.17 -15.83
CA ALA A 70 1.78 13.39 -14.55
C ALA A 70 0.26 13.53 -14.74
N VAL A 71 -0.19 13.90 -15.94
CA VAL A 71 -1.61 14.16 -16.25
C VAL A 71 -2.39 12.86 -16.51
N GLU A 72 -1.72 11.78 -16.90
CA GLU A 72 -2.34 10.46 -17.01
C GLU A 72 -2.41 9.72 -15.66
N ASN A 73 -1.51 10.05 -14.73
CA ASN A 73 -1.40 9.41 -13.42
C ASN A 73 -2.50 9.81 -12.42
N THR A 74 -3.36 10.77 -12.76
CA THR A 74 -4.49 11.22 -11.93
C THR A 74 -5.80 10.51 -12.24
N LYS A 75 -5.92 9.81 -13.37
CA LYS A 75 -7.13 9.05 -13.71
C LYS A 75 -6.99 7.62 -13.26
N PHE A 76 -7.71 7.28 -12.19
CA PHE A 76 -7.93 5.90 -11.81
C PHE A 76 -8.53 5.12 -12.99
N ARG A 77 -7.85 4.06 -13.39
CA ARG A 77 -8.41 3.01 -14.22
C ARG A 77 -8.02 1.69 -13.59
N LEU A 78 -9.01 0.91 -13.15
CA LEU A 78 -8.81 -0.53 -13.13
C LEU A 78 -8.32 -0.90 -14.53
N PRO A 79 -7.21 -1.65 -14.66
CA PRO A 79 -6.81 -2.13 -15.96
C PRO A 79 -8.02 -2.85 -16.56
N ALA A 80 -8.36 -2.50 -17.81
CA ALA A 80 -9.49 -3.09 -18.52
C ALA A 80 -9.39 -4.62 -18.61
N GLU A 81 -8.19 -5.17 -18.39
CA GLU A 81 -7.92 -6.60 -18.36
C GLU A 81 -7.42 -7.04 -16.98
N ALA A 82 -8.22 -7.89 -16.32
CA ALA A 82 -7.78 -8.69 -15.18
C ALA A 82 -6.65 -9.61 -15.64
N GLY A 83 -5.41 -9.30 -15.22
CA GLY A 83 -4.19 -9.98 -15.68
C GLY A 83 -3.02 -9.03 -15.96
N ALA A 84 -3.29 -7.74 -16.16
CA ALA A 84 -2.24 -6.75 -16.46
C ALA A 84 -1.42 -6.31 -15.22
N VAL A 85 -1.87 -6.63 -14.00
CA VAL A 85 -1.19 -6.25 -12.75
C VAL A 85 -0.51 -7.47 -12.15
N SER A 86 0.81 -7.55 -12.33
CA SER A 86 1.67 -8.57 -11.75
C SER A 86 2.17 -8.18 -10.36
N ARG A 87 2.26 -6.87 -10.10
CA ARG A 87 2.86 -6.32 -8.88
C ARG A 87 2.14 -5.07 -8.36
N LEU A 88 1.85 -5.10 -7.06
CA LEU A 88 1.37 -3.97 -6.28
C LEU A 88 2.53 -3.37 -5.48
N VAL A 89 2.86 -2.12 -5.78
CA VAL A 89 3.91 -1.35 -5.09
C VAL A 89 3.25 -0.46 -4.04
N VAL A 90 3.79 -0.45 -2.83
CA VAL A 90 3.21 0.23 -1.67
C VAL A 90 4.30 1.03 -0.96
N LEU A 91 4.01 2.28 -0.62
CA LEU A 91 4.92 3.11 0.18
C LEU A 91 4.47 3.10 1.64
N ASP A 92 5.27 2.51 2.52
CA ASP A 92 5.04 2.55 3.96
C ASP A 92 5.80 3.72 4.57
N ALA A 93 5.13 4.88 4.59
CA ALA A 93 5.70 6.14 5.05
C ALA A 93 4.58 7.10 5.48
N THR A 94 4.87 8.06 6.36
CA THR A 94 3.97 9.23 6.50
C THR A 94 3.81 9.94 5.16
N TRP A 95 2.69 10.63 4.94
CA TRP A 95 2.40 11.33 3.68
C TRP A 95 3.54 12.22 3.16
N ARG A 96 4.15 13.02 4.03
CA ARG A 96 5.28 13.88 3.64
C ARG A 96 6.49 13.07 3.18
N LYS A 97 6.76 11.94 3.84
CA LYS A 97 7.87 11.03 3.51
C LYS A 97 7.57 10.23 2.24
N SER A 98 6.34 9.76 2.03
CA SER A 98 5.96 9.05 0.80
C SER A 98 6.09 9.96 -0.43
N LEU A 99 5.65 11.22 -0.33
CA LEU A 99 5.86 12.20 -1.41
C LEU A 99 7.34 12.44 -1.71
N LYS A 100 8.18 12.52 -0.67
CA LYS A 100 9.63 12.66 -0.84
C LYS A 100 10.23 11.41 -1.51
N MET A 101 9.84 10.21 -1.09
CA MET A 101 10.25 8.95 -1.72
C MET A 101 9.84 8.92 -3.19
N LEU A 102 8.63 9.37 -3.55
CA LEU A 102 8.25 9.50 -4.96
C LEU A 102 9.19 10.42 -5.72
N HIS A 103 9.43 11.62 -5.20
CA HIS A 103 10.28 12.61 -5.85
C HIS A 103 11.72 12.12 -6.05
N LEU A 104 12.26 11.38 -5.08
CA LEU A 104 13.63 10.85 -5.13
C LEU A 104 13.80 9.64 -6.06
N ASN A 105 12.72 8.98 -6.45
CA ASN A 105 12.76 7.76 -7.24
C ASN A 105 11.88 7.91 -8.50
N PRO A 106 12.42 8.46 -9.61
CA PRO A 106 11.66 8.73 -10.83
C PRO A 106 10.90 7.51 -11.39
N ALA A 107 11.45 6.30 -11.24
CA ALA A 107 10.77 5.06 -11.63
C ALA A 107 9.44 4.86 -10.89
N LEU A 108 9.35 5.22 -9.59
CA LEU A 108 8.09 5.19 -8.83
C LEU A 108 7.12 6.27 -9.30
N MET A 109 7.62 7.44 -9.70
CA MET A 109 6.76 8.49 -10.23
C MET A 109 6.07 8.09 -11.52
N ALA A 110 6.80 7.38 -12.39
CA ALA A 110 6.33 6.90 -13.68
C ALA A 110 5.32 5.75 -13.60
N LEU A 111 5.20 5.07 -12.45
CA LEU A 111 4.24 3.98 -12.29
C LEU A 111 2.79 4.48 -12.40
N PRO A 112 1.93 3.75 -13.13
CA PRO A 112 0.51 4.01 -13.10
C PRO A 112 -0.06 3.77 -11.71
N ARG A 113 -0.99 4.66 -11.31
CA ARG A 113 -1.55 4.67 -9.96
C ARG A 113 -2.76 3.75 -9.86
N LEU A 114 -2.80 3.01 -8.76
CA LEU A 114 -3.98 2.32 -8.29
C LEU A 114 -4.50 3.08 -7.07
N ALA A 115 -5.65 3.73 -7.24
CA ALA A 115 -6.42 4.29 -6.12
C ALA A 115 -7.48 3.28 -5.69
N LEU A 116 -7.80 3.19 -4.41
CA LEU A 116 -8.84 2.26 -3.96
C LEU A 116 -10.22 2.83 -4.28
N GLN A 117 -11.12 1.98 -4.78
CA GLN A 117 -12.55 2.29 -4.96
C GLN A 117 -13.39 1.76 -3.82
N ASP A 118 -14.61 2.28 -3.70
CA ASP A 118 -15.70 1.71 -2.88
C ASP A 118 -15.21 1.19 -1.54
N LEU A 119 -14.40 2.01 -0.87
CA LEU A 119 -13.86 1.67 0.43
C LEU A 119 -15.05 1.35 1.34
N PRO A 120 -15.15 0.13 1.89
CA PRO A 120 -16.30 -0.25 2.69
C PRO A 120 -16.51 0.79 3.80
N PRO A 121 -17.77 1.08 4.17
CA PRO A 121 -18.04 1.95 5.29
C PRO A 121 -17.22 1.45 6.46
N PRO A 122 -16.58 2.36 7.19
CA PRO A 122 -15.39 2.02 7.92
C PRO A 122 -15.76 1.26 9.21
N ARG A 123 -15.96 -0.06 9.09
CA ARG A 123 -16.26 -0.95 10.22
C ARG A 123 -15.21 -0.81 11.34
N TYR A 124 -13.99 -0.39 10.98
CA TYR A 124 -12.78 -0.35 11.79
C TYR A 124 -12.26 1.08 12.16
N ARG A 125 -12.96 2.17 11.78
CA ARG A 125 -12.51 3.56 12.03
C ARG A 125 -12.86 4.08 13.42
N ALA A 126 -13.90 3.54 14.05
CA ALA A 126 -14.33 3.95 15.39
C ALA A 126 -13.33 3.58 16.50
N MET A 127 -12.55 2.51 16.34
CA MET A 127 -11.59 2.05 17.36
C MET A 127 -10.22 2.75 17.29
N ARG A 128 -9.86 3.46 16.22
CA ARG A 128 -8.59 4.21 16.15
C ARG A 128 -8.77 5.66 16.61
N ARG A 129 -8.69 5.87 17.93
CA ARG A 129 -8.74 7.22 18.55
C ARG A 129 -7.57 8.17 18.17
N ALA A 130 -6.54 7.71 17.47
CA ALA A 130 -5.24 8.41 17.39
C ALA A 130 -4.69 8.73 15.99
N ARG A 131 -5.38 8.37 14.90
CA ARG A 131 -5.00 8.83 13.54
C ARG A 131 -6.29 9.24 12.83
N ARG A 132 -6.24 10.34 12.07
CA ARG A 132 -7.41 10.94 11.42
C ARG A 132 -8.28 9.85 10.79
N ALA A 133 -9.59 9.97 11.00
CA ALA A 133 -10.55 8.93 10.68
C ALA A 133 -10.40 8.47 9.20
N ASP A 134 -10.01 9.36 8.30
CA ASP A 134 -9.81 9.13 6.86
C ASP A 134 -8.64 8.20 6.46
N GLN A 135 -7.70 7.83 7.34
CA GLN A 135 -6.49 7.08 6.96
C GLN A 135 -6.60 5.56 7.15
N LEU A 136 -6.39 4.80 6.08
CA LEU A 136 -6.17 3.36 6.12
C LEU A 136 -4.76 3.04 6.62
N SER A 137 -4.60 1.91 7.33
CA SER A 137 -3.27 1.33 7.53
C SER A 137 -2.75 0.70 6.24
N THR A 138 -1.44 0.51 6.17
CA THR A 138 -0.77 -0.18 5.05
C THR A 138 -1.37 -1.57 4.82
N LEU A 139 -1.69 -2.31 5.89
CA LEU A 139 -2.32 -3.62 5.81
C LEU A 139 -3.71 -3.54 5.17
N GLU A 140 -4.57 -2.65 5.66
CA GLU A 140 -5.92 -2.49 5.10
C GLU A 140 -5.87 -2.09 3.63
N ALA A 141 -5.03 -1.11 3.29
CA ALA A 141 -4.89 -0.64 1.92
C ALA A 141 -4.44 -1.76 0.98
N VAL A 142 -3.48 -2.60 1.41
CA VAL A 142 -3.00 -3.75 0.64
C VAL A 142 -4.09 -4.82 0.50
N CYS A 143 -4.74 -5.21 1.59
CA CYS A 143 -5.80 -6.22 1.54
C CYS A 143 -6.95 -5.78 0.63
N THR A 144 -7.38 -4.51 0.72
CA THR A 144 -8.43 -3.97 -0.16
C THR A 144 -7.97 -3.92 -1.62
N ALA A 145 -6.73 -3.50 -1.90
CA ALA A 145 -6.19 -3.49 -3.26
C ALA A 145 -6.14 -4.90 -3.86
N LEU A 146 -5.62 -5.88 -3.11
CA LEU A 146 -5.53 -7.26 -3.59
C LEU A 146 -6.91 -7.87 -3.81
N ALA A 147 -7.87 -7.63 -2.90
CA ALA A 147 -9.24 -8.08 -3.07
C ALA A 147 -9.89 -7.53 -4.36
N GLN A 148 -9.69 -6.25 -4.65
CA GLN A 148 -10.19 -5.61 -5.88
C GLN A 148 -9.46 -6.14 -7.12
N LEU A 149 -8.15 -6.27 -7.10
CA LEU A 149 -7.39 -6.72 -8.27
C LEU A 149 -7.61 -8.20 -8.58
N GLU A 150 -7.77 -9.03 -7.55
CA GLU A 150 -8.00 -10.47 -7.70
C GLU A 150 -9.49 -10.82 -7.84
N GLN A 151 -10.38 -9.81 -7.78
CA GLN A 151 -11.83 -9.94 -7.88
C GLN A 151 -12.40 -10.94 -6.85
N ASP A 152 -11.88 -10.88 -5.63
CA ASP A 152 -12.29 -11.72 -4.50
C ASP A 152 -12.28 -10.89 -3.22
N GLU A 153 -13.46 -10.31 -2.91
CA GLU A 153 -13.67 -9.44 -1.75
C GLU A 153 -13.48 -10.14 -0.39
N THR A 154 -13.53 -11.48 -0.39
CA THR A 154 -13.56 -12.28 0.84
C THR A 154 -12.20 -12.89 1.20
N ARG A 155 -11.32 -13.12 0.21
CA ARG A 155 -10.02 -13.78 0.38
C ARG A 155 -9.16 -13.22 1.50
N TYR A 156 -9.14 -11.90 1.64
CA TYR A 156 -8.27 -11.20 2.58
C TYR A 156 -8.96 -10.83 3.91
N GLN A 157 -10.26 -11.15 4.08
CA GLN A 157 -11.01 -10.86 5.31
C GLN A 157 -10.40 -11.50 6.56
N PRO A 158 -9.93 -12.78 6.55
CA PRO A 158 -9.35 -13.35 7.76
C PRO A 158 -8.09 -12.62 8.26
N MET A 159 -7.32 -12.02 7.33
CA MET A 159 -6.17 -11.18 7.68
C MET A 159 -6.60 -9.85 8.30
N LEU A 160 -7.62 -9.21 7.72
CA LEU A 160 -8.22 -7.97 8.26
C LEU A 160 -8.80 -8.19 9.66
N ASP A 161 -9.55 -9.26 9.87
CA ASP A 161 -10.13 -9.62 11.17
C ASP A 161 -9.03 -9.94 12.21
N GLY A 162 -7.96 -10.62 11.78
CA GLY A 162 -6.79 -10.88 12.63
C GLY A 162 -6.11 -9.59 13.07
N PHE A 163 -5.93 -8.65 12.15
CA PHE A 163 -5.35 -7.34 12.43
C PHE A 163 -6.21 -6.51 13.38
N GLU A 164 -7.54 -6.52 13.21
CA GLU A 164 -8.46 -5.86 14.13
C GLU A 164 -8.32 -6.38 15.56
N ARG A 165 -8.39 -7.71 15.74
CA ARG A 165 -8.24 -8.33 17.06
C ARG A 165 -6.90 -7.98 17.70
N PHE A 166 -5.84 -7.89 16.90
CA PHE A 166 -4.52 -7.46 17.36
C PHE A 166 -4.53 -6.01 17.86
N ILE A 167 -5.07 -5.08 17.07
CA ILE A 167 -5.15 -3.65 17.44
C ILE A 167 -6.01 -3.47 18.70
N ALA A 168 -7.16 -4.13 18.78
CA ALA A 168 -8.04 -4.05 19.95
C ALA A 168 -7.33 -4.50 21.24
N ARG A 169 -6.56 -5.60 21.20
CA ARG A 169 -5.76 -6.07 22.33
C ARG A 169 -4.63 -5.11 22.69
N TRP A 170 -3.97 -4.51 21.71
CA TRP A 170 -2.90 -3.55 21.94
C TRP A 170 -3.42 -2.29 22.64
N GLN A 171 -4.56 -1.74 22.18
CA GLN A 171 -5.20 -0.58 22.80
C GLN A 171 -5.67 -0.88 24.23
N ALA A 172 -6.25 -2.05 24.47
CA ALA A 172 -6.68 -2.47 25.80
C ALA A 172 -5.51 -2.60 26.79
N ARG A 173 -4.31 -2.94 26.32
CA ARG A 173 -3.08 -2.99 27.13
C ARG A 173 -2.48 -1.61 27.37
N ALA A 174 -2.53 -0.71 26.39
CA ALA A 174 -2.02 0.65 26.51
C ALA A 174 -2.89 1.56 27.39
N ALA A 175 -4.14 1.17 27.66
CA ALA A 175 -5.08 1.87 28.54
C ALA A 175 -5.02 1.40 30.02
N ARG A 176 -4.12 0.46 30.35
CA ARG A 176 -3.84 -0.01 31.71
C ARG A 176 -2.52 0.58 32.18
#